data_AF-A0A3B1A0H5-F1
#
_entry.id   AF-A0A3B1A0H5-F1
#
_cell.length_a   1.000
_cell.length_b   1.000
_cell.length_c   1.000
_cell.angle_alpha   90.00
_cell.angle_beta   90.00
_cell.angle_gamma   90.00
#
_symmetry.space_group_name_H-M   'P 1'
#
loop_
_entity.id
_entity.type
_entity.pdbx_description
1 polymer ?
#
loop_
_entity_poly.entity_id
_entity_poly.type
_entity_poly.pdbx_seq_one_letter_code
_entity_poly.pdbx_strand_id
1 'polypeptide(L)' 'MKKLFKVIAITFASLISLVLIAGLLLTVFFDPNDYKNDIRTIVKQEAGRELVIHGDLSLSRMKVWRK' A
#
# COMPACT_ATOMS: atom_id res chain seq x y z
N MET A 1 -9.77 -38.21 0.98
CA MET A 1 -8.98 -37.37 0.03
C MET A 1 -9.75 -36.14 -0.47
N LYS A 2 -10.90 -36.28 -1.16
CA LYS A 2 -11.63 -35.13 -1.75
C LYS A 2 -12.13 -34.09 -0.73
N LYS A 3 -12.62 -34.53 0.44
CA LYS A 3 -13.06 -33.62 1.52
C LYS A 3 -11.92 -32.78 2.11
N LEU A 4 -10.76 -33.41 2.32
CA LEU A 4 -9.56 -32.73 2.82
C LEU A 4 -9.05 -31.68 1.83
N PHE A 5 -8.98 -32.04 0.54
CA PHE A 5 -8.61 -31.10 -0.51
C PHE A 5 -9.57 -29.90 -0.59
N LYS A 6 -10.88 -30.15 -0.45
CA LYS A 6 -11.90 -29.09 -0.43
C LYS A 6 -11.71 -28.13 0.74
N VAL A 7 -11.41 -28.63 1.94
CA VAL A 7 -11.15 -27.78 3.11
C VAL A 7 -9.89 -26.95 2.90
N ILE A 8 -8.78 -27.56 2.46
CA ILE A 8 -7.54 -26.83 2.19
C ILE A 8 -7.76 -25.74 1.14
N ALA A 9 -8.45 -26.05 0.03
CA ALA A 9 -8.74 -25.10 -1.01
C ALA A 9 -9.59 -23.92 -0.51
N ILE A 10 -10.61 -24.18 0.32
CA ILE A 10 -11.43 -23.12 0.92
C ILE A 10 -10.62 -22.26 1.89
N THR A 11 -9.77 -22.86 2.72
CA THR A 11 -8.91 -22.11 3.64
C THR A 11 -7.98 -21.16 2.89
N PHE A 12 -7.31 -21.65 1.84
CA PHE A 12 -6.44 -20.80 1.02
C PHE A 12 -7.23 -19.72 0.26
N ALA A 13 -8.37 -20.06 -0.33
CA ALA A 13 -9.22 -19.09 -1.01
C ALA A 13 -9.70 -17.99 -0.04
N SER A 14 -10.09 -18.36 1.18
CA SER A 14 -10.48 -17.41 2.22
C SER A 14 -9.32 -16.51 2.62
N LEU A 15 -8.11 -17.06 2.76
CA LEU A 15 -6.93 -16.28 3.13
C LEU A 15 -6.57 -15.26 2.04
N ILE A 16 -6.59 -15.69 0.77
CA ILE A 16 -6.36 -14.80 -0.37
C ILE A 16 -7.42 -13.71 -0.42
N SER A 17 -8.69 -14.07 -0.25
CA SER A 17 -9.79 -13.11 -0.22
C SER A 17 -9.62 -12.08 0.90
N LEU A 18 -9.16 -12.50 2.08
CA LEU A 18 -8.88 -11.60 3.20
C LEU A 18 -7.77 -10.59 2.85
N VAL A 19 -6.68 -11.04 2.22
CA VAL A 19 -5.59 -10.16 1.79
C VAL A 19 -6.07 -9.15 0.75
N LEU A 20 -6.88 -9.59 -0.22
CA LEU A 20 -7.44 -8.71 -1.24
C LEU A 20 -8.34 -7.63 -0.62
N ILE A 21 -9.22 -8.03 0.30
CA ILE A 21 -10.09 -7.09 1.02
C ILE A 21 -9.26 -6.12 1.84
N ALA A 22 -8.24 -6.58 2.57
CA ALA A 22 -7.34 -5.72 3.32
C ALA A 22 -6.63 -4.70 2.41
N GLY A 23 -6.15 -5.13 1.24
CA GLY A 23 -5.55 -4.24 0.25
C GLY A 23 -6.52 -3.18 -0.25
N LEU A 24 -7.77 -3.55 -0.54
CA LEU A 24 -8.81 -2.58 -0.93
C LEU A 24 -9.11 -1.59 0.19
N LEU A 25 -9.25 -2.07 1.44
CA LEU A 25 -9.46 -1.20 2.59
C LEU A 25 -8.31 -0.19 2.74
N LEU A 26 -7.06 -0.61 2.56
CA LEU A 26 -5.94 0.34 2.56
C LEU A 26 -6.12 1.42 1.47
N THR A 27 -6.51 1.06 0.25
CA THR A 27 -6.70 2.08 -0.81
C THR A 27 -7.87 3.04 -0.56
N VAL A 28 -8.89 2.61 0.20
CA VAL A 28 -10.09 3.43 0.49
C VAL A 28 -9.90 4.28 1.73
N PHE A 29 -9.26 3.74 2.78
CA PHE A 29 -9.13 4.38 4.07
C PHE A 29 -7.79 5.08 4.30
N PHE A 30 -6.78 4.82 3.48
CA PHE A 30 -5.45 5.38 3.63
C PHE A 30 -5.10 6.28 2.44
N ASP A 31 -5.27 7.60 2.61
CA ASP A 31 -4.72 8.58 1.65
C ASP A 31 -3.28 8.94 2.08
N PRO A 32 -2.26 8.61 1.28
CA PRO A 32 -0.88 8.99 1.59
C PRO A 32 -0.68 10.51 1.67
N ASN A 33 -1.56 11.31 1.09
CA ASN A 33 -1.44 12.77 1.08
C ASN A 33 -1.70 13.40 2.45
N ASP A 34 -2.46 12.74 3.32
CA ASP A 34 -2.77 13.24 4.66
C ASP A 34 -1.52 13.32 5.54
N TYR A 35 -0.52 12.47 5.28
CA TYR A 35 0.70 12.35 6.08
C TYR A 35 1.84 13.27 5.64
N LYS A 36 1.65 14.11 4.61
CA LYS A 36 2.73 14.94 4.03
C LYS A 36 3.39 15.84 5.07
N ASN A 37 2.62 16.42 5.98
CA ASN A 37 3.15 17.33 7.01
C ASN A 37 3.97 16.59 8.06
N ASP A 38 3.51 15.41 8.48
CA ASP A 38 4.21 14.58 9.44
C ASP A 38 5.54 14.09 8.86
N ILE A 39 5.52 13.62 7.61
CA ILE A 39 6.73 13.19 6.89
C ILE A 39 7.72 14.35 6.79
N ARG A 40 7.27 15.57 6.46
CA ARG A 40 8.15 16.75 6.41
C ARG A 40 8.79 17.05 7.77
N THR A 41 7.99 16.95 8.83
CA THR A 41 8.45 17.20 10.21
C THR A 41 9.50 16.18 10.62
N ILE A 42 9.23 14.90 10.40
CA ILE A 42 10.15 13.80 10.71
C ILE A 42 11.43 13.93 9.89
N VAL A 43 11.36 14.22 8.59
CA VAL A 43 12.56 14.37 7.76
C VAL A 43 13.39 15.58 8.18
N LYS A 44 12.76 16.68 8.60
CA LYS A 44 13.47 17.85 9.14
C LYS A 44 14.16 17.52 10.47
N GLN A 45 13.51 16.74 11.33
CA GLN A 45 14.06 16.34 12.64
C GLN A 45 15.18 15.30 12.51
N GLU A 46 14.96 14.25 11.74
CA GLU A 46 15.86 13.09 11.65
C GLU A 46 16.99 13.29 10.63
N ALA A 47 16.68 13.87 9.46
CA ALA A 47 17.66 14.05 8.38
C ALA A 47 18.24 15.47 8.32
N GLY A 48 17.74 16.41 9.14
CA GLY A 48 18.19 17.80 9.14
C GLY A 48 17.92 18.56 7.83
N ARG A 49 17.08 18.01 6.95
CA ARG A 49 16.79 18.56 5.62
C ARG A 49 15.33 18.94 5.50
N GLU A 50 15.07 20.03 4.80
CA GLU A 50 13.71 20.43 4.46
C GLU A 50 13.21 19.61 3.27
N LEU A 51 12.16 18.83 3.48
CA LEU A 51 11.50 18.08 2.43
C LEU A 51 10.38 18.94 1.81
N VAL A 52 10.53 19.32 0.54
CA VAL A 52 9.46 20.00 -0.20
C VAL A 52 8.76 18.98 -1.11
N ILE A 53 7.57 18.56 -0.70
CA ILE A 53 6.70 17.69 -1.51
C ILE A 53 5.83 18.59 -2.39
N HIS A 54 6.07 18.63 -3.70
CA HIS A 54 5.27 19.38 -4.67
C HIS A 54 4.09 18.54 -5.18
N GLY A 55 2.89 19.12 -5.17
CA GLY A 55 1.67 18.43 -5.63
C GLY A 55 1.33 17.21 -4.78
N ASP A 56 0.43 16.36 -5.27
CA ASP A 56 -0.02 15.16 -4.56
C ASP A 56 0.90 13.96 -4.79
N LEU A 57 1.09 13.19 -3.71
CA LEU A 57 1.74 11.90 -3.74
C LEU A 57 0.87 10.96 -4.57
N SER A 58 1.38 10.60 -5.74
CA SER A 58 0.77 9.61 -6.62
C SER A 58 1.74 8.45 -6.81
N LEU A 59 1.21 7.25 -6.97
CA LEU A 59 2.04 6.09 -7.33
C LEU A 59 2.69 6.38 -8.67
N SER A 60 4.01 6.61 -8.65
CA SER A 60 4.79 6.73 -9.87
C SER A 60 4.75 5.38 -10.58
N ARG A 61 3.94 5.30 -11.64
CA ARG A 61 4.04 4.19 -12.58
C ARG A 61 5.43 4.33 -13.20
N MET A 62 6.35 3.48 -12.73
CA MET A 62 7.69 3.39 -13.25
C MET A 62 7.59 3.34 -14.78
N LYS A 63 7.95 4.45 -15.44
CA LYS A 63 7.94 4.59 -16.90
C LYS A 63 9.14 3.81 -17.46
N VAL A 64 9.13 2.50 -17.25
CA VAL A 64 9.94 1.53 -17.97
C VAL A 64 9.04 1.05 -19.10
N TRP A 65 9.55 0.99 -20.33
CA TRP A 65 8.83 0.84 -21.61
C TRP A 65 8.46 2.14 -22.33
N ARG A 66 9.47 2.97 -22.58
CA ARG A 66 9.50 3.75 -23.84
C ARG A 66 10.92 4.14 -24.21
N LYS A 67 11.60 3.23 -24.91
CA LYS A 67 12.59 3.57 -25.93
C LYS A 67 12.30 2.69 -27.13
#